data_AF-A0A484Z9P2-F1
#
_entry.id   AF-A0A484Z9P2-F1
#
_cell.length_a   1.000
_cell.length_b   1.000
_cell.length_c   1.000
_cell.angle_alpha   90.00
_cell.angle_beta   90.00
_cell.angle_gamma   90.00
#
_symmetry.space_group_name_H-M   'P 1'
#
loop_
_entity.id
_entity.type
_entity.pdbx_description
1 polymer ?
#
loop_
_entity_poly.entity_id
_entity_poly.type
_entity_poly.pdbx_seq_one_letter_code
_entity_poly.pdbx_strand_id
1 'polypeptide(L)'
;MTETPDNAVNLSGLITQFNPDLIDLVLIEGFKHEPVNKIALFRSSIAKPFEGLIDQYVIALATDDDIELNIPKLDINNPAVIAKFIQTWLNSQKIEKY
;
A
#
# COMPACT_ATOMS: atom_id res chain seq x y z
N MET A 1 8.31 -26.18 17.46
CA MET A 1 8.45 -24.83 16.89
C MET A 1 9.70 -24.86 16.04
N THR A 2 9.55 -25.07 14.73
CA THR A 2 10.67 -25.08 13.79
C THR A 2 10.78 -23.69 13.19
N GLU A 3 11.76 -22.94 13.68
CA GLU A 3 12.21 -21.69 13.10
C GLU A 3 12.56 -21.95 11.63
N THR A 4 11.95 -21.20 10.72
CA THR A 4 12.24 -21.32 9.29
C THR A 4 13.59 -20.66 9.02
N PRO A 5 14.59 -21.37 8.47
CA PRO A 5 15.93 -20.84 8.30
C PRO A 5 15.91 -19.71 7.26
N ASP A 6 16.46 -18.55 7.64
CA ASP A 6 17.15 -17.49 6.87
C ASP A 6 16.77 -17.19 5.40
N ASN A 7 15.58 -17.56 4.93
CA ASN A 7 15.02 -17.01 3.71
C ASN A 7 14.26 -15.76 4.11
N ALA A 8 14.93 -14.61 3.99
CA ALA A 8 14.27 -13.31 4.00
C ALA A 8 13.02 -13.43 3.12
N VAL A 9 11.84 -13.26 3.72
CA VAL A 9 10.56 -13.39 3.03
C VAL A 9 10.60 -12.42 1.86
N ASN A 10 10.57 -12.94 0.64
CA ASN A 10 10.61 -12.14 -0.58
C ASN A 10 9.20 -12.01 -1.14
N LEU A 11 8.73 -10.78 -1.34
CA LEU A 11 7.38 -10.51 -1.83
C LEU A 11 7.10 -11.23 -3.15
N SER A 12 8.05 -11.24 -4.09
CA SER A 12 7.90 -11.93 -5.38
C SER A 12 7.67 -13.43 -5.19
N GLY A 13 8.35 -14.06 -4.24
CA GLY A 13 8.16 -15.49 -3.93
C GLY A 13 6.83 -15.81 -3.22
N LEU A 14 6.24 -14.84 -2.53
CA LEU A 14 4.88 -14.98 -1.98
C LEU A 14 3.84 -14.81 -3.08
N ILE A 15 4.02 -13.84 -3.97
CA ILE A 15 3.06 -13.54 -5.03
C ILE A 15 2.92 -14.73 -6.00
N THR A 16 4.00 -15.46 -6.29
CA THR A 16 3.96 -16.62 -7.20
C THR A 16 3.13 -17.80 -6.69
N GLN A 17 2.78 -17.84 -5.41
CA GLN A 17 1.93 -18.90 -4.84
C GLN A 17 0.44 -18.68 -5.14
N PHE A 18 0.07 -17.48 -5.60
CA PHE A 18 -1.30 -17.17 -5.97
C PHE A 18 -1.58 -17.50 -7.43
N ASN A 19 -2.76 -18.07 -7.71
CA ASN A 19 -3.25 -18.22 -9.07
C ASN A 19 -3.85 -16.89 -9.55
N PRO A 20 -3.27 -16.22 -10.56
CA PRO A 20 -3.74 -14.91 -11.03
C PRO A 20 -5.14 -14.96 -11.66
N ASP A 21 -5.62 -16.12 -12.12
CA ASP A 21 -6.96 -16.26 -12.71
C ASP A 21 -8.08 -16.28 -11.65
N LEU A 22 -7.73 -16.41 -10.36
CA LEU A 22 -8.66 -16.53 -9.25
C LEU A 22 -8.64 -15.32 -8.30
N ILE A 23 -7.79 -14.32 -8.56
CA ILE A 23 -7.56 -13.20 -7.64
C ILE A 23 -7.55 -11.88 -8.40
N ASP A 24 -8.43 -10.96 -7.99
CA ASP A 24 -8.50 -9.61 -8.54
C ASP A 24 -7.56 -8.60 -7.86
N LEU A 25 -7.18 -8.85 -6.61
CA LEU A 25 -6.40 -7.94 -5.77
C LEU A 25 -5.63 -8.68 -4.67
N VAL A 26 -4.37 -8.32 -4.49
CA VAL A 26 -3.56 -8.72 -3.32
C VAL A 26 -3.26 -7.47 -2.49
N LEU A 27 -3.62 -7.50 -1.20
CA LEU A 27 -3.24 -6.47 -0.23
C LEU A 27 -2.01 -6.94 0.53
N ILE A 28 -0.99 -6.09 0.58
CA ILE A 28 0.29 -6.39 1.23
C ILE A 28 0.45 -5.43 2.41
N GLU A 29 0.64 -5.99 3.60
CA GLU A 29 1.06 -5.23 4.78
C GLU A 29 2.56 -5.48 5.02
N GLY A 30 3.34 -4.40 5.14
CA GLY A 30 4.80 -4.48 5.30
C GLY A 30 5.54 -4.10 4.01
N PHE A 31 6.73 -4.67 3.80
CA PHE A 31 7.50 -4.51 2.56
C PHE A 31 7.72 -3.05 2.11
N LYS A 32 8.03 -2.16 3.06
CA LYS A 32 8.09 -0.71 2.83
C LYS A 32 9.00 -0.29 1.66
N HIS A 33 10.07 -1.04 1.41
CA HIS A 33 11.06 -0.75 0.38
C HIS A 33 10.77 -1.41 -0.97
N GLU A 34 9.74 -2.26 -1.07
CA GLU A 34 9.41 -2.89 -2.34
C GLU A 34 8.85 -1.87 -3.33
N PRO A 35 9.17 -2.02 -4.63
CA PRO A 35 8.76 -1.12 -5.70
C PRO A 35 7.31 -1.38 -6.14
N VAL A 36 6.38 -1.36 -5.18
CA VAL A 36 4.95 -1.61 -5.39
C VAL A 36 4.12 -0.43 -4.94
N ASN A 37 3.07 -0.13 -5.71
CA ASN A 37 2.14 0.95 -5.40
C ASN A 37 1.54 0.76 -4.01
N LYS A 38 1.65 1.78 -3.15
CA LYS A 38 1.30 1.69 -1.73
C LYS A 38 0.53 2.92 -1.27
N ILE A 39 -0.31 2.71 -0.26
CA ILE A 39 -0.94 3.79 0.50
C ILE A 39 -0.11 3.97 1.78
N ALA A 40 0.52 5.12 1.92
CA ALA A 40 1.26 5.45 3.13
C ALA A 40 0.28 5.71 4.29
N LEU A 41 0.64 5.27 5.50
CA LEU A 41 -0.15 5.52 6.70
C LEU A 41 0.63 6.45 7.63
N PHE A 42 0.06 7.59 8.01
CA PHE A 42 0.64 8.51 8.99
C PHE A 42 -0.38 8.91 10.04
N ARG A 43 0.00 8.82 11.31
CA ARG A 43 -0.75 9.41 12.42
C ARG A 43 0.17 10.31 13.22
N SER A 44 -0.24 11.56 13.42
CA SER A 44 0.56 12.53 14.18
C SER A 44 0.78 12.11 15.64
N SER A 45 -0.16 11.35 16.19
CA SER A 45 -0.08 10.73 17.53
C SER A 45 1.01 9.66 17.66
N ILE A 46 1.51 9.12 16.53
CA ILE A 46 2.60 8.14 16.52
C ILE A 46 3.89 8.92 16.31
N ALA A 47 4.87 8.76 17.22
CA ALA A 47 6.18 9.42 17.17
C ALA A 47 7.11 8.92 16.03
N LYS A 48 6.55 8.62 14.85
CA LYS A 48 7.32 8.28 13.65
C LYS A 48 7.42 9.52 12.76
N PRO A 49 8.63 9.86 12.27
CA PRO A 49 8.79 11.01 11.39
C PRO A 49 8.04 10.80 10.07
N PHE A 50 7.47 11.88 9.55
CA PHE A 50 6.87 11.93 8.22
C PHE A 50 7.94 11.85 7.10
N GLU A 51 9.17 12.25 7.40
CA GLU A 51 10.29 12.26 6.47
C GLU A 51 10.55 10.87 5.88
N GLY A 52 10.65 10.81 4.55
CA GLY A 52 10.87 9.56 3.81
C GLY A 52 9.65 8.64 3.73
N LEU A 53 8.48 9.08 4.19
CA LEU A 53 7.25 8.29 4.06
C LEU A 53 6.68 8.31 2.63
N ILE A 54 6.92 9.39 1.89
CA ILE A 54 6.45 9.57 0.51
C ILE A 54 7.58 9.23 -0.45
N ASP A 55 7.43 8.13 -1.20
CA ASP A 55 8.31 7.71 -2.29
C ASP A 55 7.54 7.69 -3.62
N GLN A 56 8.21 7.37 -4.73
CA GLN A 56 7.60 7.35 -6.07
C GLN A 56 6.50 6.28 -6.25
N TYR A 57 6.40 5.31 -5.34
CA TYR A 57 5.39 4.27 -5.33
C TYR A 57 4.21 4.61 -4.40
N VAL A 58 4.28 5.71 -3.65
CA VAL A 58 3.18 6.16 -2.80
C VAL A 58 2.12 6.85 -3.65
N ILE A 59 0.97 6.20 -3.80
CA ILE A 59 -0.16 6.69 -4.60
C ILE A 59 -1.17 7.50 -3.78
N ALA A 60 -1.12 7.39 -2.46
CA ALA A 60 -1.94 8.18 -1.53
C ALA A 60 -1.36 8.15 -0.12
N LEU A 61 -1.69 9.15 0.69
CA LEU A 61 -1.46 9.17 2.14
C LEU A 61 -2.79 9.03 2.88
N ALA A 62 -2.93 8.02 3.73
CA ALA A 62 -3.98 7.98 4.74
C ALA A 62 -3.48 8.59 6.04
N THR A 63 -4.13 9.65 6.50
CA THR A 63 -3.74 10.33 7.74
C THR A 63 -4.93 10.93 8.49
N ASP A 64 -4.73 11.20 9.78
CA ASP A 64 -5.64 11.97 10.64
C ASP A 64 -5.17 13.43 10.83
N ASP A 65 -4.11 13.83 10.13
CA ASP A 65 -3.49 15.15 10.23
C ASP A 65 -3.72 16.00 8.97
N ASP A 66 -3.69 17.32 9.12
CA ASP A 66 -3.89 18.26 8.02
C ASP A 66 -2.56 18.65 7.37
N ILE A 67 -2.00 17.71 6.61
CA ILE A 67 -0.76 17.90 5.84
C ILE A 67 -1.10 18.29 4.40
N GLU A 68 -0.45 19.34 3.87
CA GLU A 68 -0.51 19.70 2.46
C GLU A 68 0.45 18.82 1.63
N LEU A 69 -0.11 18.10 0.65
CA LEU A 69 0.64 17.19 -0.21
C LEU A 69 0.11 17.23 -1.65
N ASN A 70 1.00 16.94 -2.59
CA ASN A 70 0.66 16.84 -4.02
C ASN A 70 0.08 15.47 -4.43
N ILE A 71 -0.20 14.61 -3.45
CA ILE A 71 -0.81 13.29 -3.65
C ILE A 71 -2.17 13.22 -2.94
N PRO A 72 -3.07 12.32 -3.34
CA PRO A 72 -4.35 12.12 -2.67
C PRO A 72 -4.19 11.90 -1.16
N LYS A 73 -4.95 12.66 -0.37
CA LYS A 73 -5.07 12.50 1.08
C LYS A 73 -6.37 11.77 1.41
N LEU A 74 -6.28 10.73 2.24
CA LEU A 74 -7.40 9.91 2.69
C LEU A 74 -7.54 10.01 4.20
N ASP A 75 -8.77 10.04 4.71
CA ASP A 75 -9.01 9.94 6.15
C ASP A 75 -8.70 8.52 6.61
N ILE A 76 -7.65 8.37 7.42
CA ILE A 76 -7.22 7.08 7.97
C ILE A 76 -8.28 6.42 8.88
N ASN A 77 -9.22 7.22 9.42
CA ASN A 77 -10.31 6.73 10.26
C ASN A 77 -11.56 6.37 9.45
N ASN A 78 -11.51 6.49 8.12
CA ASN A 78 -12.61 6.16 7.22
C ASN A 78 -12.24 5.03 6.23
N PRO A 79 -12.38 3.75 6.64
CA PRO A 79 -12.07 2.61 5.78
C PRO A 79 -12.86 2.58 4.46
N ALA A 80 -14.07 3.14 4.43
CA ALA A 80 -14.90 3.16 3.22
C ALA A 80 -14.27 4.06 2.13
N VAL A 81 -13.68 5.19 2.53
CA VAL A 81 -12.95 6.09 1.61
C VAL A 81 -11.70 5.38 1.06
N ILE A 82 -10.97 4.66 1.90
CA ILE A 82 -9.78 3.90 1.47
C ILE A 82 -10.18 2.80 0.47
N ALA A 83 -11.22 2.02 0.78
CA ALA A 83 -11.73 0.98 -0.11
C ALA A 83 -12.20 1.55 -1.46
N LYS A 84 -12.88 2.72 -1.45
CA LYS A 84 -13.32 3.40 -2.67
C LYS A 84 -12.14 3.90 -3.50
N PHE A 85 -11.10 4.43 -2.85
CA PHE A 85 -9.86 4.83 -3.49
C PHE A 85 -9.20 3.64 -4.18
N ILE A 86 -9.01 2.52 -3.48
CA ILE A 86 -8.41 1.29 -4.03
C ILE A 86 -9.17 0.80 -5.27
N GLN A 87 -10.51 0.74 -5.22
CA GLN A 87 -11.32 0.34 -6.38
C GLN A 87 -11.16 1.29 -7.57
N THR A 88 -11.14 2.60 -7.32
CA THR A 88 -11.00 3.61 -8.37
C THR A 88 -9.63 3.52 -9.03
N TRP A 89 -8.59 3.38 -8.21
CA TRP A 89 -7.22 3.18 -8.68
C TRP A 89 -7.08 1.87 -9.48
N LEU A 90 -7.61 0.74 -8.99
CA LEU A 90 -7.57 -0.53 -9.73
C LEU A 90 -8.22 -0.43 -11.11
N ASN A 91 -9.35 0.29 -11.21
CA ASN A 91 -10.02 0.48 -12.48
C ASN A 91 -9.21 1.36 -13.45
N SER A 92 -8.51 2.39 -12.97
CA SER A 92 -7.65 3.21 -13.85
C SER A 92 -6.48 2.41 -14.42
N GLN A 93 -5.90 1.51 -13.63
CA GLN A 93 -4.81 0.62 -14.08
C GLN A 93 -5.26 -0.38 -15.15
N LYS A 94 -6.54 -0.75 -15.18
CA LYS A 94 -7.10 -1.62 -16.24
C LYS A 94 -7.28 -0.85 -17.55
N ILE A 95 -7.60 0.44 -17.48
CA ILE A 95 -7.85 1.28 -18.66
C ILE A 95 -6.54 1.60 -19.41
N GLU A 96 -5.42 1.78 -18.69
CA GLU A 96 -4.10 2.01 -19.32
C GLU A 96 -3.53 0.81 -20.09
N LYS A 97 -4.13 -0.38 -19.96
CA LYS A 97 -3.68 -1.61 -20.63
C LYS A 97 -4.35 -1.90 -21.98
N TYR A 98 -5.17 -0.98 -22.48
CA TYR A 98 -5.85 -1.06 -23.79
C TYR A 98 -5.62 0.22 -24.61
#